data_AF-Q47FZ6-F1
#
_entry.id   AF-Q47FZ6-F1
#
_cell.length_a   1.000
_cell.length_b   1.000
_cell.length_c   1.000
_cell.angle_alpha   90.00
_cell.angle_beta   90.00
_cell.angle_gamma   90.00
#
_symmetry.space_group_name_H-M   'P 1'
#
loop_
_entity.id
_entity.type
_entity.pdbx_description
1 polymer ?
#
loop_
_entity_poly.entity_id
_entity_poly.type
_entity_poly.pdbx_seq_one_letter_code
_entity_poly.pdbx_strand_id
1 'polypeptide(L)'
;MEKQMEMAQLLARFKLQVKRTLGESVDLESLTRNPAYARQRLSEIEEAAGDEELLVMVLRLRDCLLPAESIPVAVETPVAPPVAEPPVKQETRSYLMGARAW
;
A
#
# COMPACT_ATOMS: atom_id res chain seq x y z
N MET A 1 6.16 -0.29 -27.06
CA MET A 1 7.49 0.36 -27.09
C MET A 1 7.47 1.65 -26.27
N GLU A 2 6.42 2.46 -26.38
CA GLU A 2 6.22 3.72 -25.65
C GLU A 2 6.34 3.56 -24.13
N LYS A 3 5.68 2.56 -23.52
CA LYS A 3 5.75 2.31 -22.07
C LYS A 3 7.17 2.10 -21.53
N GLN A 4 8.06 1.46 -22.30
CA GLN A 4 9.45 1.27 -21.86
C GLN A 4 10.25 2.58 -21.96
N MET A 5 9.98 3.39 -22.99
CA MET A 5 10.58 4.71 -23.13
C MET A 5 10.12 5.65 -22.01
N GLU A 6 8.84 5.65 -21.68
CA GLU A 6 8.28 6.43 -20.57
C GLU A 6 8.89 6.03 -19.23
N MET A 7 9.03 4.73 -18.97
CA MET A 7 9.71 4.23 -17.77
C MET A 7 11.17 4.69 -17.70
N ALA A 8 11.91 4.57 -18.82
CA ALA A 8 13.30 5.02 -18.89
C ALA A 8 13.43 6.53 -18.64
N GLN A 9 12.52 7.34 -19.19
CA GLN A 9 12.48 8.77 -18.95
C GLN A 9 12.17 9.09 -17.48
N LEU A 10 11.24 8.36 -16.86
CA LEU A 10 10.89 8.52 -15.45
C LEU A 10 12.09 8.19 -14.54
N LEU A 11 12.76 7.06 -14.79
CA LEU A 11 13.98 6.67 -14.09
C LEU A 11 15.11 7.69 -14.25
N ALA A 12 15.28 8.23 -15.46
CA ALA A 12 16.28 9.25 -15.73
C ALA A 12 15.98 10.55 -14.97
N ARG A 13 14.72 11.02 -14.98
CA ARG A 13 14.30 12.20 -14.22
C ARG A 13 14.51 12.00 -12.73
N PHE A 14 14.14 10.84 -12.20
CA PHE A 14 14.38 10.48 -10.81
C PHE A 14 15.84 10.56 -10.42
N LYS A 15 16.72 9.91 -11.18
CA LYS A 15 18.16 9.95 -10.92
C LYS A 15 18.71 11.38 -10.93
N LEU A 16 18.28 12.22 -11.87
CA LEU A 16 18.72 13.60 -11.95
C LEU A 16 18.19 14.44 -10.77
N GLN A 17 16.96 14.21 -10.34
CA GLN A 17 16.36 14.93 -9.22
C GLN A 17 17.03 14.57 -7.91
N VAL A 18 17.23 13.28 -7.62
CA VAL A 18 17.98 12.80 -6.44
C VAL A 18 19.39 13.39 -6.40
N LYS A 19 20.07 13.45 -7.55
CA LYS A 19 21.41 14.07 -7.63
C LYS A 19 21.40 15.57 -7.35
N ARG A 20 20.32 16.27 -7.72
CA ARG A 20 20.20 17.72 -7.52
C ARG A 20 19.81 18.09 -6.09
N THR A 21 18.92 17.31 -5.47
CA THR A 21 18.38 17.60 -4.14
C THR A 21 19.23 17.02 -3.03
N LEU A 22 19.65 15.76 -3.16
CA LEU A 22 20.38 15.02 -2.12
C LEU A 22 21.89 14.93 -2.39
N GLY A 23 22.34 15.24 -3.61
CA GLY A 23 23.75 15.09 -4.01
C GLY A 23 24.17 13.63 -4.22
N GLU A 24 23.23 12.69 -4.15
CA GLU A 24 23.49 11.25 -4.23
C GLU A 24 23.29 10.72 -5.65
N SER A 25 23.92 9.58 -5.93
CA SER A 25 23.74 8.88 -7.20
C SER A 25 23.01 7.56 -6.99
N VAL A 26 22.04 7.29 -7.86
CA VAL A 26 21.27 6.03 -7.87
C VAL A 26 21.73 5.17 -9.04
N ASP A 27 21.95 3.89 -8.76
CA ASP A 27 22.18 2.89 -9.81
C ASP A 27 20.83 2.38 -10.35
N LEU A 28 20.53 2.70 -11.61
CA LEU A 28 19.26 2.34 -12.26
C LEU A 28 19.20 0.87 -12.64
N GLU A 29 20.35 0.23 -12.91
CA GLU A 29 20.39 -1.19 -13.25
C GLU A 29 20.01 -2.02 -12.03
N SER A 30 20.63 -1.74 -10.88
CA SER A 30 20.28 -2.37 -9.61
C SER A 30 18.86 -2.04 -9.16
N LEU A 31 18.39 -0.79 -9.37
CA LEU A 31 17.02 -0.37 -9.02
C LEU A 31 15.95 -1.16 -9.79
N THR A 32 16.21 -1.53 -11.05
CA THR A 32 15.23 -2.24 -11.89
C THR A 32 15.33 -3.75 -11.75
N ARG A 33 16.52 -4.30 -11.50
CA ARG A 33 16.74 -5.76 -11.41
C ARG A 33 16.59 -6.33 -10.01
N ASN A 34 16.83 -5.53 -8.96
CA ASN A 34 16.84 -6.02 -7.59
C ASN A 34 15.76 -5.31 -6.75
N PRO A 35 14.63 -5.99 -6.44
CA PRO A 35 13.54 -5.38 -5.68
C PRO A 35 13.91 -5.07 -4.22
N ALA A 36 14.84 -5.81 -3.62
CA ALA A 36 15.31 -5.51 -2.26
C ALA A 36 16.12 -4.21 -2.23
N TYR A 37 17.01 -4.03 -3.22
CA TYR A 37 17.76 -2.77 -3.39
C TYR A 37 16.82 -1.60 -3.68
N ALA A 38 15.82 -1.80 -4.55
CA ALA A 38 14.82 -0.78 -4.86
C ALA A 38 14.05 -0.33 -3.61
N ARG A 39 13.57 -1.27 -2.78
CA ARG A 39 12.89 -0.96 -1.51
C ARG A 39 13.78 -0.12 -0.61
N GLN A 40 14.99 -0.61 -0.35
CA GLN A 40 15.91 0.05 0.56
C GLN A 40 16.26 1.46 0.10
N ARG A 41 16.69 1.63 -1.15
CA ARG A 41 17.09 2.96 -1.65
C ARG A 41 15.92 3.91 -1.82
N LEU A 42 14.75 3.44 -2.21
CA LEU A 42 13.56 4.30 -2.26
C LEU A 42 13.16 4.76 -0.85
N SER A 43 13.26 3.91 0.17
CA SER A 43 13.02 4.32 1.56
C SER A 43 14.08 5.31 2.07
N GLU A 44 15.36 5.08 1.80
CA GLU A 44 16.42 6.01 2.21
C GLU A 44 16.29 7.39 1.54
N ILE A 45 15.88 7.42 0.27
CA ILE A 45 15.61 8.67 -0.47
C ILE A 45 14.35 9.35 0.03
N GLU A 46 13.30 8.60 0.37
CA GLU A 46 12.05 9.14 0.95
C GLU A 46 12.31 9.86 2.27
N GLU A 47 13.08 9.24 3.17
CA GLU A 47 13.44 9.84 4.47
C GLU A 47 14.31 11.10 4.31
N ALA A 48 15.18 11.14 3.30
CA ALA A 48 16.05 12.28 3.04
C ALA A 48 15.40 13.39 2.21
N ALA A 49 14.32 13.10 1.48
CA ALA A 49 13.67 14.03 0.57
C ALA A 49 12.89 15.12 1.33
N GLY A 50 13.26 16.38 1.10
CA GLY A 50 12.51 17.55 1.60
C GLY A 50 11.48 18.12 0.62
N ASP A 51 11.49 17.65 -0.64
CA ASP A 51 10.69 18.21 -1.73
C ASP A 51 9.52 17.30 -2.13
N GLU A 52 8.32 17.88 -2.23
CA GLU A 52 7.09 17.15 -2.59
C GLU A 52 7.20 16.43 -3.94
N GLU A 53 7.78 17.08 -4.95
CA GLU A 53 7.92 16.50 -6.29
C GLU A 53 8.76 15.21 -6.26
N LEU A 54 9.83 15.18 -5.45
CA LEU A 54 10.68 14.00 -5.30
C LEU A 54 9.92 12.87 -4.59
N LEU A 55 9.15 13.19 -3.55
CA LEU A 55 8.30 12.22 -2.85
C LEU A 55 7.25 11.61 -3.77
N VAL A 56 6.58 12.42 -4.60
CA VAL A 56 5.62 11.94 -5.61
C VAL A 56 6.29 10.99 -6.60
N MET A 57 7.52 11.28 -7.02
CA MET A 57 8.27 10.40 -7.91
C MET A 57 8.69 9.10 -7.25
N VAL A 58 9.07 9.11 -5.97
CA VAL A 58 9.36 7.89 -5.19
C VAL A 58 8.13 6.99 -5.12
N LEU A 59 6.95 7.54 -4.83
CA LEU A 59 5.70 6.79 -4.78
C LEU A 59 5.38 6.13 -6.11
N ARG A 60 5.46 6.89 -7.21
CA ARG A 60 5.24 6.34 -8.57
C ARG A 60 6.23 5.22 -8.90
N LEU A 61 7.49 5.35 -8.50
CA LEU A 61 8.49 4.32 -8.74
C LEU A 61 8.27 3.07 -7.89
N ARG A 62 7.81 3.20 -6.64
CA ARG A 62 7.40 2.04 -5.84
C ARG A 62 6.29 1.27 -6.54
N ASP A 63 5.24 1.94 -7.00
CA ASP A 63 4.14 1.26 -7.70
C ASP A 63 4.60 0.55 -8.97
N CYS A 64 5.58 1.13 -9.68
CA CYS A 64 6.11 0.57 -10.92
C CYS A 64 7.07 -0.62 -10.70
N LEU A 65 7.95 -0.52 -9.71
CA LEU A 65 9.07 -1.47 -9.51
C LEU A 65 8.75 -2.55 -8.48
N LEU A 66 7.87 -2.23 -7.55
CA LEU A 66 7.44 -3.09 -6.46
C LEU A 66 5.92 -3.20 -6.55
N PRO A 67 5.39 -3.85 -7.61
CA PRO A 67 3.96 -4.08 -7.70
C PRO A 67 3.55 -4.71 -6.38
N ALA A 68 2.71 -4.00 -5.63
CA ALA A 68 2.24 -4.44 -4.35
C ALA A 68 1.72 -5.85 -4.57
N GLU A 69 2.31 -6.80 -3.85
CA GLU A 69 1.74 -8.13 -3.71
C GLU A 69 0.29 -7.87 -3.36
N SER A 70 -0.58 -8.11 -4.33
CA SER A 70 -1.96 -7.70 -4.26
C SER A 70 -2.51 -8.40 -3.04
N ILE A 71 -2.62 -7.67 -1.93
CA ILE A 71 -3.40 -8.13 -0.80
C ILE A 71 -4.75 -8.37 -1.45
N PRO A 72 -5.25 -9.62 -1.51
CA PRO A 72 -6.61 -9.81 -1.94
C PRO A 72 -7.40 -9.05 -0.89
N VAL A 73 -7.84 -7.85 -1.23
CA VAL A 73 -8.94 -7.19 -0.57
C VAL A 73 -10.06 -8.18 -0.80
N ALA A 74 -10.29 -9.04 0.19
CA ALA A 74 -11.52 -9.76 0.32
C ALA A 74 -12.58 -8.67 0.26
N VAL A 75 -13.19 -8.52 -0.90
CA VAL A 75 -14.37 -7.71 -1.08
C VAL A 75 -15.44 -8.47 -0.31
N GLU A 76 -15.49 -8.24 1.01
CA GLU A 76 -16.72 -8.36 1.76
C GLU A 76 -17.72 -7.48 1.01
N THR A 77 -18.59 -8.14 0.26
CA THR A 77 -19.69 -7.52 -0.46
C THR A 77 -20.83 -7.45 0.55
N PRO A 78 -21.24 -6.27 1.05
CA PRO A 78 -22.39 -6.16 1.92
C PRO A 78 -23.53 -5.54 1.11
N VAL A 79 -24.36 -6.37 0.46
CA VAL A 79 -25.71 -5.96 0.03
C VAL A 79 -26.67 -7.14 0.22
N ALA A 80 -27.72 -6.91 1.01
CA ALA A 80 -28.67 -7.86 1.57
C ALA A 80 -30.01 -7.96 0.74
N PRO A 81 -31.15 -8.50 1.27
CA PRO A 81 -31.87 -9.72 0.83
C PRO A 81 -33.24 -9.41 0.15
N PRO A 82 -34.21 -10.34 -0.16
CA PRO A 82 -35.01 -11.09 0.84
C PRO A 82 -35.54 -12.51 0.41
N VAL A 83 -36.18 -13.21 1.37
CA VAL A 83 -37.31 -14.17 1.26
C VAL A 83 -37.08 -15.56 1.90
N ALA A 84 -37.74 -15.73 3.06
CA ALA A 84 -38.31 -16.93 3.71
C ALA A 84 -37.37 -18.07 4.16
N GLU A 85 -37.40 -18.64 5.37
CA GLU A 85 -38.20 -18.50 6.60
C GLU A 85 -37.43 -19.25 7.74
N PRO A 86 -37.74 -19.01 9.04
CA PRO A 86 -36.88 -19.30 10.20
C PRO A 86 -37.23 -20.66 10.90
N PRO A 87 -36.40 -21.19 11.84
CA PRO A 87 -36.48 -20.75 13.24
C PRO A 87 -35.12 -20.68 13.97
N VAL A 88 -34.84 -19.52 14.54
CA VAL A 88 -33.77 -19.32 15.54
C VAL A 88 -34.26 -19.89 16.87
N LYS A 89 -33.64 -20.98 17.31
CA LYS A 89 -33.61 -21.49 18.69
C LYS A 89 -32.15 -21.26 19.15
N GLN A 90 -31.79 -20.70 20.29
CA GLN A 90 -32.45 -20.65 21.58
C GLN A 90 -32.09 -19.37 22.31
N GLU A 91 -33.14 -18.77 22.84
CA GLU A 91 -33.15 -17.84 23.94
C GLU A 91 -32.63 -18.54 25.21
N THR A 92 -31.55 -18.05 25.80
CA THR A 92 -31.30 -18.22 27.23
C THR A 92 -30.96 -16.87 27.83
N ARG A 93 -31.97 -16.00 27.90
CA ARG A 93 -31.99 -14.91 28.88
C ARG A 93 -32.28 -15.53 30.24
N SER A 94 -31.23 -15.91 30.97
CA SER A 94 -31.38 -16.32 32.37
C SER A 94 -31.55 -15.07 33.23
N TYR A 95 -32.81 -14.77 33.57
CA TYR A 95 -33.16 -13.80 34.59
C TYR A 95 -32.75 -14.32 35.97
N LEU A 96 -31.69 -13.78 36.55
CA LEU A 96 -31.47 -13.81 38.00
C LEU A 96 -31.77 -12.42 38.55
N MET A 97 -33.04 -12.05 38.48
CA MET A 97 -33.62 -10.99 39.30
C MET A 97 -34.21 -11.62 40.56
N GLY A 98 -33.61 -11.29 41.71
CA GLY A 98 -34.38 -10.95 42.90
C GLY A 98 -34.49 -12.01 44.00
N ALA A 99 -33.82 -11.71 45.13
CA ALA A 99 -34.24 -11.90 46.54
C ALA A 99 -32.97 -12.11 47.39
N ARG A 100 -32.53 -11.26 48.34
CA ARG A 100 -33.21 -10.35 49.28
C ARG A 100 -32.18 -9.36 49.86
N ALA A 101 -32.58 -8.11 50.08
CA ALA A 101 -32.04 -7.27 51.13
C ALA A 101 -33.20 -6.44 51.73
N TRP A 102 -33.48 -6.73 53.01
CA TRP A 102 -34.14 -5.93 54.06
C TRP A 102 -35.53 -5.36 53.78
#